data_AF-A0A7W7Q2W9-F1
#
_entry.id   AF-A0A7W7Q2W9-F1
#
_cell.length_a   1.000
_cell.length_b   1.000
_cell.length_c   1.000
_cell.angle_alpha   90.00
_cell.angle_beta   90.00
_cell.angle_gamma   90.00
#
_symmetry.space_group_name_H-M   'P 1'
#
loop_
_entity.id
_entity.type
_entity.pdbx_description
1 polymer ?
#
loop_
_entity_poly.entity_id
_entity_poly.type
_entity_poly.pdbx_seq_one_letter_code
_entity_poly.pdbx_strand_id
1 'polypeptide(L)'
;MTHDATDHCFVAGSLMFPDVRERATTLIEARLPETDLRHTTDPLIRNLLARGESRLHRIPILDGGSYPTGGLAVTQRPYHLVDANGCPHPRRFAFGVPTETVHWITAAGIRPGVNSVILSDADAVARASLGAAVDRPIMTAAAH
;
A
#
# COMPACT_ATOMS: atom_id res chain seq x y z
N MET A 1 -10.88 13.07 20.54
CA MET A 1 -10.36 14.42 20.81
C MET A 1 -11.20 15.39 19.99
N THR A 2 -11.64 16.48 20.60
CA THR A 2 -12.51 17.46 19.94
C THR A 2 -11.81 18.81 19.96
N HIS A 3 -11.87 19.54 18.85
CA HIS A 3 -11.34 20.90 18.74
C HIS A 3 -12.45 21.90 19.12
N ASP A 4 -12.18 22.77 20.08
CA ASP A 4 -13.07 23.89 20.41
C ASP A 4 -12.56 25.14 19.68
N ALA A 5 -13.29 25.54 18.64
CA ALA A 5 -12.91 26.65 17.77
C ALA A 5 -12.93 28.02 18.47
N THR A 6 -13.54 28.12 19.66
CA THR A 6 -13.73 29.37 20.39
C THR A 6 -12.54 29.74 21.27
N ASP A 7 -11.85 28.74 21.82
CA ASP A 7 -10.77 28.90 22.83
C ASP A 7 -9.36 28.60 22.30
N HIS A 8 -9.21 28.37 20.98
CA HIS A 8 -7.94 27.94 20.36
C HIS A 8 -7.27 26.77 21.10
N CYS A 9 -8.07 25.83 21.61
CA CYS A 9 -7.59 24.72 22.42
C CYS A 9 -8.19 23.38 21.97
N PHE A 10 -7.44 22.31 22.25
CA PHE A 10 -7.86 20.93 22.05
C PHE A 10 -8.30 20.34 23.39
N VAL A 11 -9.41 19.60 23.38
CA VAL A 11 -9.90 18.90 24.57
C VAL A 11 -9.68 17.40 24.43
N ALA A 12 -8.88 16.85 25.34
CA ALA A 12 -8.71 15.42 25.51
C ALA A 12 -9.73 14.89 26.53
N GLY A 13 -10.25 13.68 26.30
CA GLY A 13 -11.19 13.02 27.18
C GLY A 13 -10.94 11.51 27.20
N SER A 14 -11.33 10.86 28.29
CA SER A 14 -11.21 9.43 28.47
C SER A 14 -12.58 8.77 28.44
N LEU A 15 -12.71 7.65 27.72
CA LEU A 15 -13.92 6.81 27.77
C LEU A 15 -14.03 6.07 29.12
N MET A 16 -12.90 5.82 29.79
CA MET A 16 -12.85 5.16 31.10
C MET A 16 -13.16 6.13 32.24
N PHE A 17 -12.92 7.43 32.04
CA PHE A 17 -13.22 8.50 33.00
C PHE A 17 -13.99 9.62 32.27
N PRO A 18 -15.31 9.43 32.05
CA PRO A 18 -16.11 10.34 31.22
C PRO A 18 -16.10 11.78 31.72
N ASP A 19 -15.89 12.00 33.02
CA ASP A 19 -15.91 13.32 33.66
C ASP A 19 -14.55 14.04 33.59
N VAL A 20 -13.47 13.34 33.19
CA VAL A 20 -12.15 13.94 33.06
C VAL A 20 -11.98 14.54 31.67
N ARG A 21 -11.64 15.84 31.63
CA ARG A 21 -11.37 16.61 30.42
C ARG A 21 -10.13 17.47 30.65
N GLU A 22 -9.19 17.41 29.72
CA GLU A 22 -7.94 18.16 29.79
C GLU A 22 -7.82 19.07 28.56
N ARG A 23 -7.35 20.32 28.78
CA ARG A 23 -7.17 21.33 27.73
C ARG A 23 -5.70 21.46 27.35
N ALA A 24 -5.42 21.52 26.06
CA ALA A 24 -4.09 21.76 25.52
C ALA A 24 -4.13 22.80 24.40
N THR A 25 -3.08 23.61 24.29
CA THR A 25 -2.93 24.60 23.21
C THR A 25 -2.28 24.03 21.95
N THR A 26 -1.63 22.87 22.07
CA THR A 26 -0.93 22.19 20.98
C THR A 26 -1.40 20.75 20.85
N LEU A 27 -1.75 20.35 19.63
CA LEU A 27 -2.00 18.96 19.25
C LEU A 27 -0.84 18.46 18.39
N ILE A 28 -0.22 17.36 18.81
CA ILE A 28 0.68 16.58 17.97
C ILE A 28 -0.12 15.39 17.43
N GLU A 29 -0.43 15.44 16.15
CA GLU A 29 -1.05 14.31 15.44
C GLU A 29 0.05 13.46 14.78
N ALA A 30 0.24 12.25 15.31
CA ALA A 30 1.24 11.30 14.82
C ALA A 30 0.62 10.13 14.03
N ARG A 31 -0.71 10.13 13.81
CA ARG A 31 -1.38 9.13 12.98
C ARG A 31 -0.99 9.32 11.53
N LEU A 32 -0.47 8.26 10.93
CA LEU A 32 -0.42 8.11 9.49
C LEU A 32 -1.81 7.67 9.02
N PRO A 33 -2.40 8.28 7.98
CA PRO A 33 -3.65 7.77 7.42
C PRO A 33 -3.44 6.34 6.92
N GLU A 34 -4.49 5.52 7.01
CA GLU A 34 -4.46 4.19 6.42
C GLU A 34 -4.21 4.29 4.91
N THR A 35 -3.40 3.37 4.39
CA THR A 35 -3.23 3.23 2.95
C THR A 35 -4.56 2.80 2.33
N ASP A 36 -5.20 3.73 1.61
CA ASP A 36 -6.45 3.47 0.90
C ASP A 36 -6.42 4.01 -0.53
N LEU A 37 -6.27 3.10 -1.48
CA LEU A 37 -6.24 3.41 -2.90
C LEU A 37 -7.59 3.88 -3.46
N ARG A 38 -8.70 3.73 -2.73
CA ARG A 38 -9.98 4.36 -3.11
C ARG A 38 -9.90 5.88 -3.05
N HIS A 39 -9.02 6.40 -2.21
CA HIS A 39 -8.81 7.84 -2.01
C HIS A 39 -7.47 8.33 -2.57
N THR A 40 -6.73 7.48 -3.31
CA THR A 40 -5.45 7.88 -3.89
C THR A 40 -5.63 9.01 -4.91
N THR A 41 -4.75 10.01 -4.85
CA THR A 41 -4.64 11.06 -5.85
C THR A 41 -3.57 10.76 -6.91
N ASP A 42 -2.86 9.62 -6.79
CA ASP A 42 -1.86 9.20 -7.74
C ASP A 42 -2.50 8.86 -9.10
N PRO A 43 -2.15 9.59 -10.19
CA PRO A 43 -2.79 9.42 -11.48
C PRO A 43 -2.49 8.05 -12.12
N LEU A 44 -1.32 7.47 -11.87
CA LEU A 44 -0.96 6.16 -12.41
C LEU A 44 -1.82 5.08 -11.78
N ILE A 45 -1.93 5.05 -10.45
CA ILE A 45 -2.73 4.05 -9.74
C ILE A 45 -4.21 4.19 -10.10
N ARG A 46 -4.74 5.42 -10.12
CA ARG A 46 -6.13 5.66 -10.55
C ARG A 46 -6.40 5.13 -11.96
N ASN A 47 -5.49 5.37 -12.90
CA ASN A 47 -5.64 4.90 -14.27
C ASN A 47 -5.50 3.37 -14.40
N LEU A 48 -4.63 2.73 -13.61
CA LEU A 48 -4.52 1.27 -13.58
C LEU A 48 -5.79 0.63 -13.02
N LEU A 49 -6.36 1.17 -11.94
CA LEU A 49 -7.62 0.70 -11.37
C LEU A 49 -8.78 0.91 -12.35
N ALA A 50 -8.88 2.10 -12.96
CA ALA A 50 -9.95 2.43 -13.91
C ALA A 50 -9.95 1.53 -15.15
N ARG A 51 -8.76 1.11 -15.62
CA ARG A 51 -8.60 0.20 -16.76
C ARG A 51 -8.71 -1.28 -16.40
N GLY A 52 -8.90 -1.61 -15.12
CA GLY A 52 -8.89 -3.00 -14.65
C GLY A 52 -7.51 -3.66 -14.71
N GLU A 53 -6.44 -2.89 -14.94
CA GLU A 53 -5.05 -3.34 -14.98
C GLU A 53 -4.45 -3.53 -13.57
N SER A 54 -5.23 -3.23 -12.53
CA SER A 54 -4.94 -3.52 -11.13
C SER A 54 -6.25 -3.64 -10.34
N ARG A 55 -6.18 -4.16 -9.10
CA ARG A 55 -7.31 -4.19 -8.16
C ARG A 55 -6.88 -3.96 -6.71
N LEU A 56 -7.84 -3.68 -5.85
CA LEU A 56 -7.63 -3.71 -4.39
C LEU A 56 -7.36 -5.15 -3.93
N HIS A 57 -6.46 -5.31 -2.97
CA HIS A 57 -6.25 -6.60 -2.30
C HIS A 57 -7.50 -6.99 -1.52
N ARG A 58 -7.83 -8.28 -1.54
CA ARG A 58 -9.02 -8.84 -0.91
C ARG A 58 -8.62 -9.96 0.04
N ILE A 59 -9.12 -9.89 1.26
CA ILE A 59 -8.93 -10.92 2.28
C ILE A 59 -10.15 -11.84 2.27
N PRO A 60 -10.01 -13.16 2.08
CA PRO A 60 -11.12 -14.11 2.19
C PRO A 60 -11.74 -14.09 3.59
N ILE A 61 -13.07 -14.18 3.66
CA ILE A 61 -13.81 -14.27 4.93
C ILE A 61 -14.27 -15.72 5.10
N LEU A 62 -14.12 -16.28 6.31
CA LEU A 62 -14.43 -17.68 6.64
C LEU A 62 -15.84 -18.12 6.20
N ASP A 63 -16.82 -17.24 6.36
CA ASP A 63 -18.23 -17.51 6.06
C ASP A 63 -18.61 -17.22 4.60
N GLY A 64 -17.62 -17.03 3.73
CA GLY A 64 -17.78 -16.73 2.32
C GLY A 64 -17.56 -15.27 1.97
N GLY A 65 -17.23 -15.04 0.69
CA GLY A 65 -16.92 -13.72 0.18
C GLY A 65 -15.51 -13.24 0.52
N SER A 66 -15.30 -11.93 0.44
CA SER A 66 -13.99 -11.33 0.73
C SER A 66 -14.11 -9.85 1.06
N TYR A 67 -13.27 -9.38 1.98
CA TYR A 67 -13.16 -7.99 2.38
C TYR A 67 -12.16 -7.26 1.46
N PRO A 68 -12.57 -6.23 0.70
CA PRO A 68 -11.64 -5.39 -0.02
C PRO A 68 -10.90 -4.47 0.97
N THR A 69 -9.58 -4.60 0.98
CA THR A 69 -8.69 -3.72 1.74
C THR A 69 -8.42 -2.42 0.97
N GLY A 70 -7.70 -1.49 1.60
CA GLY A 70 -7.24 -0.26 0.95
C GLY A 70 -5.98 -0.43 0.08
N GLY A 71 -5.27 -1.56 0.16
CA GLY A 71 -4.00 -1.76 -0.53
C GLY A 71 -4.14 -2.38 -1.92
N LEU A 72 -3.06 -2.32 -2.69
CA LEU A 72 -2.92 -2.87 -4.03
C LEU A 72 -2.76 -4.38 -3.99
N ALA A 73 -3.48 -5.09 -4.86
CA ALA A 73 -3.31 -6.53 -5.00
C ALA A 73 -2.02 -6.84 -5.77
N VAL A 74 -1.14 -7.59 -5.12
CA VAL A 74 0.04 -8.20 -5.71
C VAL A 74 0.08 -9.67 -5.35
N THR A 75 0.84 -10.47 -6.11
CA THR A 75 1.19 -11.83 -5.70
C THR A 75 2.08 -11.80 -4.45
N GLN A 76 2.34 -12.97 -3.88
CA GLN A 76 3.56 -13.14 -3.06
C GLN A 76 4.80 -12.80 -3.90
N ARG A 77 5.99 -12.77 -3.28
CA ARG A 77 7.27 -12.54 -3.99
C ARG A 77 7.27 -13.25 -5.37
N PRO A 78 7.54 -12.52 -6.48
CA PRO A 78 8.18 -11.21 -6.56
C PRO A 78 7.21 -10.02 -6.69
N TYR A 79 5.97 -10.11 -6.18
CA TYR A 79 5.01 -8.99 -6.14
C TYR A 79 4.50 -8.52 -7.51
N HIS A 80 4.12 -9.45 -8.37
CA HIS A 80 3.45 -9.13 -9.62
C HIS A 80 2.12 -8.43 -9.34
N LEU A 81 1.87 -7.33 -10.07
CA LEU A 81 0.61 -6.60 -10.01
C LEU A 81 -0.54 -7.49 -10.49
N VAL A 82 -1.62 -7.58 -9.73
CA VAL A 82 -2.77 -8.42 -10.06
C VAL A 82 -3.89 -7.57 -10.66
N ASP A 83 -4.38 -7.96 -11.82
CA ASP A 83 -5.46 -7.27 -12.53
C ASP A 83 -6.86 -7.57 -11.93
N ALA A 84 -7.91 -6.96 -12.51
CA ALA A 84 -9.28 -7.16 -12.06
C ALA A 84 -9.76 -8.63 -12.13
N ASN A 85 -9.23 -9.40 -13.09
CA ASN A 85 -9.56 -10.82 -13.28
C ASN A 85 -8.77 -11.74 -12.33
N GLY A 86 -7.82 -11.20 -11.57
CA GLY A 86 -6.96 -11.98 -10.70
C GLY A 86 -5.71 -12.53 -11.39
N CYS A 87 -5.41 -12.07 -12.61
CA CYS A 87 -4.22 -12.48 -13.34
C CYS A 87 -3.01 -11.60 -12.97
N PRO A 88 -1.88 -12.20 -12.55
CA PRO A 88 -0.64 -11.46 -12.35
C PRO A 88 -0.07 -10.96 -13.67
N HIS A 89 0.28 -9.68 -13.73
CA HIS A 89 0.92 -9.11 -14.90
C HIS A 89 2.39 -9.57 -14.99
N PRO A 90 2.86 -10.13 -16.12
CA PRO A 90 4.17 -10.79 -16.22
C PRO A 90 5.35 -9.83 -16.05
N ARG A 91 5.13 -8.53 -16.25
CA ARG A 91 6.20 -7.51 -16.28
C ARG A 91 5.91 -6.26 -15.44
N ARG A 92 4.91 -6.30 -14.57
CA ARG A 92 4.56 -5.17 -13.70
C ARG A 92 4.58 -5.66 -12.27
N PHE A 93 5.25 -4.88 -11.44
CA PHE A 93 5.47 -5.18 -10.04
C PHE A 93 5.05 -3.96 -9.23
N ALA A 94 4.60 -4.18 -8.00
CA ALA A 94 4.37 -3.10 -7.05
C ALA A 94 4.90 -3.52 -5.68
N PHE A 95 5.49 -2.56 -4.97
CA PHE A 95 6.23 -2.82 -3.74
C PHE A 95 6.16 -1.59 -2.82
N GLY A 96 6.17 -1.81 -1.50
CA GLY A 96 6.14 -0.77 -0.48
C GLY A 96 4.75 -0.52 0.11
N VAL A 97 4.56 0.66 0.70
CA VAL A 97 3.35 1.06 1.46
C VAL A 97 2.02 0.76 0.74
N PRO A 98 1.88 0.99 -0.58
CA PRO A 98 0.67 0.63 -1.31
C PRO A 98 0.28 -0.86 -1.21
N THR A 99 1.21 -1.76 -0.86
CA THR A 99 1.01 -3.21 -0.76
C THR A 99 0.88 -3.72 0.68
N GLU A 100 0.77 -2.84 1.69
CA GLU A 100 0.78 -3.21 3.12
C GLU A 100 -0.27 -4.22 3.56
N THR A 101 -1.36 -4.31 2.82
CA THR A 101 -2.44 -5.26 3.06
C THR A 101 -2.12 -6.67 2.56
N VAL A 102 -1.08 -6.82 1.74
CA VAL A 102 -0.55 -8.11 1.27
C VAL A 102 0.66 -8.53 2.10
N HIS A 103 1.53 -7.58 2.45
CA HIS A 103 2.68 -7.78 3.33
C HIS A 103 2.74 -6.67 4.37
N TRP A 104 2.58 -7.01 5.64
CA TRP A 104 2.63 -6.03 6.72
C TRP A 104 4.06 -5.46 6.90
N ILE A 105 4.17 -4.27 7.50
CA ILE A 105 5.45 -3.65 7.89
C ILE A 105 6.31 -3.19 6.69
N THR A 106 5.71 -2.74 5.58
CA THR A 106 6.53 -2.22 4.46
C THR A 106 7.18 -0.87 4.74
N ALA A 107 6.67 -0.10 5.70
CA ALA A 107 7.26 1.17 6.14
C ALA A 107 8.42 1.02 7.15
N ALA A 108 8.85 -0.19 7.49
CA ALA A 108 9.99 -0.36 8.42
C ALA A 108 11.32 -0.02 7.76
N GLY A 109 12.13 0.77 8.47
CA GLY A 109 13.50 1.08 8.08
C GLY A 109 14.38 -0.17 8.03
N ILE A 110 15.36 -0.14 7.13
CA ILE A 110 16.40 -1.17 7.00
C ILE A 110 17.27 -1.17 8.25
N ARG A 111 17.49 -2.36 8.81
CA ARG A 111 18.39 -2.60 9.94
C ARG A 111 19.71 -3.23 9.44
N PRO A 112 20.88 -2.70 9.83
CA PRO A 112 22.16 -3.31 9.51
C PRO A 112 22.28 -4.75 10.04
N GLY A 113 22.89 -5.64 9.26
CA GLY A 113 23.30 -6.98 9.71
C GLY A 113 22.20 -8.04 9.82
N VAL A 114 20.93 -7.74 9.51
CA VAL A 114 19.80 -8.67 9.75
C VAL A 114 19.03 -9.10 8.49
N ASN A 115 19.61 -8.93 7.29
CA ASN A 115 18.93 -9.18 5.99
C ASN A 115 17.48 -8.68 5.99
N SER A 116 17.31 -7.36 6.11
CA SER A 116 15.98 -6.75 6.25
C SER A 116 15.05 -7.20 5.12
N VAL A 117 13.83 -7.62 5.47
CA VAL A 117 12.84 -8.21 4.54
C VAL A 117 12.64 -7.33 3.30
N ILE A 118 12.57 -6.01 3.51
CA ILE A 118 12.45 -5.01 2.44
C ILE A 118 13.56 -5.10 1.37
N LEU A 119 14.79 -5.46 1.76
CA LEU A 119 15.91 -5.64 0.82
C LEU A 119 15.76 -6.95 0.04
N SER A 120 15.40 -8.03 0.72
CA SER A 120 15.14 -9.32 0.08
C SER A 120 13.95 -9.26 -0.90
N ASP A 121 12.93 -8.46 -0.58
CA ASP A 121 11.78 -8.21 -1.45
C ASP A 121 12.17 -7.41 -2.70
N ALA A 122 12.90 -6.32 -2.51
CA ALA A 122 13.40 -5.48 -3.61
C ALA A 122 14.31 -6.29 -4.54
N ASP A 123 15.16 -7.14 -3.99
CA ASP A 123 16.04 -8.05 -4.74
C ASP A 123 15.24 -9.10 -5.54
N ALA A 124 14.14 -9.63 -4.99
CA ALA A 124 13.24 -10.52 -5.74
C ALA A 124 12.56 -9.80 -6.92
N VAL A 125 12.10 -8.56 -6.73
CA VAL A 125 11.54 -7.71 -7.80
C VAL A 125 12.60 -7.42 -8.87
N ALA A 126 13.82 -7.08 -8.46
CA ALA A 126 14.91 -6.76 -9.37
C ALA A 126 15.28 -7.97 -10.26
N ARG A 127 15.45 -9.16 -9.67
CA ARG A 127 15.72 -10.39 -10.43
C ARG A 127 14.60 -10.72 -11.42
N ALA A 128 13.34 -10.64 -10.99
CA ALA A 128 12.20 -10.91 -11.86
C ALA A 128 12.11 -9.88 -13.01
N SER A 129 12.40 -8.62 -12.72
CA SER A 129 12.45 -7.55 -13.72
C SER A 129 13.56 -7.78 -14.76
N LEU A 130 14.75 -8.21 -14.33
CA LEU A 130 15.84 -8.58 -15.23
C LEU A 130 15.44 -9.77 -16.12
N GLY A 131 14.88 -10.84 -15.54
CA GLY A 131 14.43 -12.01 -16.30
C GLY A 131 13.42 -11.63 -17.39
N ALA A 132 12.40 -10.85 -17.01
CA ALA A 132 11.42 -10.34 -17.96
C ALA A 132 12.05 -9.46 -19.06
N ALA A 133 13.09 -8.69 -18.75
CA ALA A 133 13.78 -7.84 -19.73
C ALA A 133 14.54 -8.66 -20.78
N VAL A 134 15.20 -9.76 -20.35
CA VAL A 134 15.97 -10.65 -21.23
C VAL A 134 15.07 -11.47 -22.15
N ASP A 135 13.86 -11.84 -21.70
CA ASP A 135 12.87 -12.58 -22.50
C ASP A 135 12.21 -11.73 -23.61
N ARG A 136 12.72 -10.52 -23.90
CA ARG A 136 12.20 -9.70 -24.99
C ARG A 136 12.88 -10.13 -26.31
N PRO A 137 12.13 -10.56 -27.34
CA PRO A 137 12.67 -10.53 -28.68
C PRO A 137 13.06 -9.08 -28.98
N ILE A 138 14.27 -8.87 -29.50
CA ILE A 138 14.73 -7.57 -29.96
C ILE A 138 13.75 -7.14 -31.05
N MET A 139 12.89 -6.18 -30.73
CA MET A 139 12.02 -5.56 -31.73
C MET A 139 12.94 -4.76 -32.66
N THR A 140 13.35 -5.38 -33.77
CA THR A 140 14.05 -4.70 -34.85
C THR A 140 13.04 -3.71 -35.43
N ALA A 141 13.22 -2.42 -35.17
CA ALA A 141 12.44 -1.39 -35.82
C ALA A 141 12.75 -1.48 -37.32
N ALA A 142 11.75 -1.89 -38.12
CA ALA A 142 11.83 -1.77 -39.56
C ALA A 142 11.83 -0.28 -39.91
N ALA A 143 12.89 0.16 -40.58
CA ALA A 143 12.99 1.49 -41.14
C ALA A 143 11.92 1.68 -42.23
N HIS A 144 11.18 2.78 -42.13
CA HIS A 144 10.46 3.40 -43.24
C HIS A 144 11.07 4.78 -43.49
#